data_AF-A0A838IJL2-F1
#
_entry.id   AF-A0A838IJL2-F1
#
_cell.length_a   1.000
_cell.length_b   1.000
_cell.length_c   1.000
_cell.angle_alpha   90.00
_cell.angle_beta   90.00
_cell.angle_gamma   90.00
#
_symmetry.space_group_name_H-M   'P 1'
#
loop_
_entity.id
_entity.type
_entity.pdbx_description
1 polymer ?
#
loop_
_entity_poly.entity_id
_entity_poly.type
_entity_poly.pdbx_seq_one_letter_code
_entity_poly.pdbx_strand_id
1 'polypeptide(L)'
;MSDISVRRSHGSTLEEAKSKIEKVVSDVEKEFPSLVNSIDWNGDKTNAKVKGKGFTGEFKVDAKDVAIDVDLSFFAKPFKAKVEEKIVSRMQEYFG
;
A
#
# COMPACT_ATOMS: atom_id res chain seq x y z
N MET A 1 10.69 -9.30 -7.90
CA MET A 1 9.98 -8.16 -8.49
C MET A 1 8.53 -8.30 -8.09
N SER A 2 7.95 -7.24 -7.54
CA SER A 2 6.52 -7.17 -7.25
C SER A 2 5.72 -7.16 -8.56
N ASP A 3 4.52 -7.73 -8.58
CA ASP A 3 3.65 -7.68 -9.76
C ASP A 3 3.24 -6.24 -10.07
N ILE A 4 3.03 -5.42 -9.04
CA ILE A 4 2.71 -3.99 -9.11
C ILE A 4 3.71 -3.25 -8.22
N SER A 5 4.32 -2.19 -8.73
CA SER A 5 5.17 -1.30 -7.94
C SER A 5 4.85 0.13 -8.31
N VAL A 6 4.45 0.92 -7.33
CA VAL A 6 4.15 2.33 -7.55
C VAL A 6 4.91 3.18 -6.55
N ARG A 7 5.49 4.27 -7.04
CA ARG A 7 6.23 5.23 -6.22
C ARG A 7 5.75 6.64 -6.52
N ARG A 8 5.65 7.46 -5.49
CA ARG A 8 5.23 8.84 -5.61
C ARG A 8 5.97 9.73 -4.62
N SER A 9 6.52 10.83 -5.11
CA SER A 9 7.10 11.85 -4.24
C SER A 9 6.00 12.72 -3.62
N HIS A 10 6.20 13.13 -2.37
CA HIS A 10 5.29 14.00 -1.63
C HIS A 10 6.04 15.15 -0.96
N GLY A 11 5.35 16.29 -0.80
CA GLY A 11 5.86 17.46 -0.08
C GLY A 11 5.59 17.44 1.43
N SER A 12 4.95 16.39 1.96
CA SER A 12 4.58 16.28 3.37
C SER A 12 5.76 15.95 4.28
N THR A 13 5.65 16.33 5.55
CA THR A 13 6.61 15.91 6.58
C THR A 13 6.53 14.40 6.84
N LEU A 14 7.60 13.81 7.40
CA LEU A 14 7.64 12.38 7.68
C LEU A 14 6.50 11.93 8.61
N GLU A 15 6.12 12.73 9.59
CA GLU A 15 5.00 12.41 10.50
C GLU A 15 3.64 12.41 9.78
N GLU A 16 3.39 13.40 8.92
CA GLU A 16 2.18 13.43 8.09
C GLU A 16 2.14 12.24 7.13
N ALA A 17 3.29 11.91 6.54
CA ALA A 17 3.42 10.80 5.61
C ALA A 17 3.15 9.46 6.31
N LYS A 18 3.65 9.27 7.54
CA LYS A 18 3.32 8.14 8.42
C LYS A 18 1.83 8.04 8.69
N SER A 19 1.19 9.14 9.12
CA SER A 19 -0.24 9.14 9.39
C SER A 19 -1.07 8.83 8.13
N LYS A 20 -0.66 9.35 6.97
CA LYS A 20 -1.31 9.06 5.68
C LYS A 20 -1.16 7.59 5.28
N ILE A 21 0.04 7.01 5.39
CA ILE A 21 0.23 5.60 5.03
C ILE A 21 -0.50 4.66 5.99
N GLU A 22 -0.57 5.00 7.28
CA GLU A 22 -1.38 4.26 8.26
C GLU A 22 -2.85 4.26 7.86
N LYS A 23 -3.40 5.42 7.44
CA LYS A 23 -4.77 5.51 6.93
C LYS A 23 -4.97 4.69 5.66
N VAL A 24 -4.05 4.75 4.70
CA VAL A 24 -4.11 3.95 3.47
C VAL A 24 -4.19 2.45 3.80
N VAL A 25 -3.33 1.97 4.71
CA VAL A 25 -3.32 0.56 5.12
C VAL A 25 -4.61 0.17 5.86
N SER A 26 -5.10 1.01 6.77
CA SER A 26 -6.38 0.79 7.46
C SER A 26 -7.57 0.81 6.50
N ASP A 27 -7.56 1.67 5.49
CA ASP A 27 -8.63 1.72 4.48
C ASP A 27 -8.62 0.47 3.60
N VAL A 28 -7.44 -0.04 3.23
CA VAL A 28 -7.31 -1.33 2.52
C VAL A 28 -7.86 -2.48 3.36
N GLU A 29 -7.56 -2.50 4.66
CA GLU A 29 -8.12 -3.49 5.59
C GLU A 29 -9.65 -3.40 5.67
N LYS A 30 -10.20 -2.19 5.77
CA LYS A 30 -11.65 -1.97 5.84
C LYS A 30 -12.39 -2.25 4.53
N GLU A 31 -11.76 -1.94 3.39
CA GLU A 31 -12.33 -2.15 2.06
C GLU A 31 -12.25 -3.64 1.65
N PHE A 32 -11.26 -4.37 2.17
CA PHE A 32 -11.04 -5.79 1.88
C PHE A 32 -10.85 -6.68 3.13
N PRO A 33 -11.76 -6.65 4.12
CA PRO A 33 -11.55 -7.28 5.42
C PRO A 33 -11.52 -8.80 5.33
N SER A 34 -12.22 -9.38 4.36
CA SER A 34 -12.21 -10.83 4.12
C SER A 34 -10.98 -11.30 3.34
N LEU A 35 -10.23 -10.37 2.74
CA LEU A 35 -9.02 -10.65 2.00
C LEU A 35 -7.78 -10.36 2.83
N VAL A 36 -7.75 -9.36 3.72
CA VAL A 36 -6.59 -9.11 4.58
C VAL A 36 -6.50 -10.18 5.68
N ASN A 37 -5.33 -10.81 5.79
CA ASN A 37 -5.04 -11.81 6.83
C ASN A 37 -4.22 -11.21 7.98
N SER A 38 -3.22 -10.40 7.67
CA SER A 38 -2.30 -9.83 8.67
C SER A 38 -1.66 -8.55 8.18
N ILE A 39 -1.37 -7.64 9.11
CA ILE A 39 -0.68 -6.37 8.86
C ILE A 39 0.48 -6.29 9.85
N ASP A 40 1.70 -6.27 9.32
CA ASP A 40 2.93 -6.18 10.10
C ASP A 40 3.57 -4.80 9.88
N TRP A 41 3.65 -3.99 10.92
CA TRP A 41 4.35 -2.70 10.88
C TRP A 41 5.77 -2.84 11.44
N ASN A 42 6.70 -2.04 10.92
CA ASN A 42 7.99 -1.83 11.57
C ASN A 42 7.88 -0.89 12.78
N GLY A 43 8.92 -0.87 13.63
CA GLY A 43 8.90 -0.13 14.89
C GLY A 43 8.67 1.38 14.76
N ASP A 44 9.10 1.97 13.65
CA ASP A 44 8.98 3.40 13.36
C ASP A 44 7.79 3.76 12.46
N LYS A 45 6.95 2.78 12.09
CA LYS A 45 5.74 2.91 11.26
C LYS A 45 5.98 3.52 9.87
N THR A 46 7.17 3.31 9.32
CA THR A 46 7.52 3.71 7.94
C THR A 46 7.31 2.59 6.93
N ASN A 47 7.21 1.34 7.39
CA ASN A 47 6.98 0.18 6.52
C ASN A 47 5.86 -0.70 7.12
N ALA A 48 4.86 -0.99 6.30
CA ALA A 48 3.82 -1.97 6.58
C ALA A 48 3.84 -3.09 5.55
N LYS A 49 3.85 -4.34 6.02
CA LYS A 49 3.61 -5.52 5.19
C LYS A 49 2.20 -6.02 5.43
N VAL A 50 1.37 -5.96 4.40
CA VAL A 50 0.00 -6.44 4.40
C VAL A 50 -0.04 -7.76 3.66
N LYS A 51 -0.47 -8.83 4.31
CA LYS A 51 -0.69 -10.13 3.66
C LYS A 51 -2.18 -10.39 3.57
N GLY A 52 -2.63 -10.81 2.39
CA GLY A 52 -4.01 -11.15 2.14
C GLY A 52 -4.20 -12.42 1.29
N LYS A 53 -5.45 -12.87 1.20
CA LYS A 53 -5.88 -13.98 0.35
C LYS A 53 -5.74 -13.56 -1.12
N GLY A 54 -4.65 -14.00 -1.72
CA GLY A 54 -4.37 -13.75 -3.12
C GLY A 54 -3.44 -12.57 -3.39
N PHE A 55 -2.92 -11.89 -2.37
CA PHE A 55 -1.95 -10.81 -2.54
C PHE A 55 -1.04 -10.59 -1.32
N THR A 56 0.11 -9.98 -1.52
CA THR A 56 0.97 -9.44 -0.47
C THR A 56 1.38 -8.03 -0.86
N GLY A 57 1.08 -7.05 -0.03
CA GLY A 57 1.47 -5.66 -0.21
C GLY A 57 2.58 -5.25 0.77
N GLU A 58 3.51 -4.42 0.33
CA GLU A 58 4.48 -3.73 1.15
C GLU A 58 4.34 -2.23 0.89
N PHE A 59 4.04 -1.49 1.94
CA PHE A 59 3.81 -0.05 1.93
C PHE A 59 4.99 0.59 2.66
N LYS A 60 5.76 1.41 1.97
CA LYS A 60 6.92 2.13 2.52
C LYS A 60 6.69 3.62 2.38
N VAL A 61 7.05 4.37 3.40
CA VAL A 61 7.03 5.82 3.38
C VAL A 61 8.33 6.35 3.94
N ASP A 62 8.92 7.26 3.19
CA ASP A 62 10.13 8.00 3.52
C ASP A 62 9.79 9.48 3.67
N ALA A 63 10.79 10.30 4.01
CA ALA A 63 10.57 11.73 4.20
C ALA A 63 10.18 12.48 2.91
N LYS A 64 10.34 11.86 1.73
CA LYS A 64 10.11 12.48 0.42
C LYS A 64 9.24 11.65 -0.49
N ASP A 65 9.16 10.34 -0.27
CA ASP A 65 8.60 9.40 -1.22
C ASP A 65 7.77 8.34 -0.50
N VAL A 66 6.69 7.92 -1.14
CA VAL A 66 5.92 6.73 -0.76
C VAL A 66 6.08 5.67 -1.85
N ALA A 67 6.26 4.43 -1.45
CA ALA A 67 6.36 3.28 -2.33
C ALA A 67 5.37 2.19 -1.89
N ILE A 68 4.63 1.65 -2.85
CA ILE A 68 3.69 0.55 -2.62
C ILE A 68 4.03 -0.55 -3.61
N ASP A 69 4.46 -1.69 -3.08
CA ASP A 69 4.75 -2.90 -3.82
C ASP A 69 3.65 -3.92 -3.54
N VAL A 70 3.03 -4.50 -4.56
CA VAL A 70 2.01 -5.54 -4.40
C VAL A 70 2.33 -6.73 -5.29
N ASP A 71 2.47 -7.89 -4.65
CA ASP A 71 2.60 -9.20 -5.26
C ASP A 71 1.23 -9.88 -5.31
N LEU A 72 0.83 -10.35 -6.48
CA LEU A 72 -0.45 -11.02 -6.69
C LEU A 72 -0.22 -12.52 -6.85
N SER A 73 -1.06 -13.31 -6.18
CA SER A 73 -1.09 -14.75 -6.41
C SER A 73 -1.53 -15.05 -7.85
N PHE A 74 -1.18 -16.23 -8.36
CA PHE A 74 -1.46 -16.62 -9.75
C PHE A 74 -2.92 -16.39 -10.17
N PHE A 75 -3.88 -16.70 -9.31
CA PHE A 75 -5.31 -16.49 -9.57
C PHE A 75 -5.76 -15.03 -9.55
N ALA A 76 -5.02 -14.13 -8.92
CA ALA A 76 -5.33 -12.69 -8.82
C ALA A 76 -4.69 -11.85 -9.94
N LYS A 77 -3.73 -12.40 -10.70
CA LYS A 77 -3.04 -11.71 -11.80
C LYS A 77 -3.97 -11.06 -12.84
N PRO A 78 -5.13 -11.64 -13.23
CA PRO A 78 -6.05 -10.98 -14.18
C PRO A 78 -6.60 -9.64 -13.66
N PHE A 79 -6.66 -9.44 -12.35
CA PHE A 79 -7.12 -8.21 -11.72
C PHE A 79 -6.01 -7.17 -11.50
N LYS A 80 -4.77 -7.47 -11.92
CA LYS A 80 -3.60 -6.61 -11.72
C LYS A 80 -3.87 -5.15 -12.10
N ALA A 81 -4.36 -4.91 -13.32
CA ALA A 81 -4.60 -3.57 -13.82
C ALA A 81 -5.56 -2.77 -12.91
N LYS A 82 -6.66 -3.40 -12.51
CA LYS A 82 -7.66 -2.77 -11.63
C LYS A 82 -7.13 -2.49 -10.23
N VAL A 83 -6.30 -3.39 -9.70
CA VAL A 83 -5.63 -3.20 -8.40
C VAL A 83 -4.61 -2.06 -8.49
N GLU A 84 -3.81 -2.03 -9.54
CA GLU A 84 -2.84 -0.97 -9.80
C GLU A 84 -3.51 0.40 -9.94
N GLU A 85 -4.56 0.52 -10.75
CA GLU A 85 -5.34 1.76 -10.89
C GLU A 85 -5.91 2.23 -9.54
N LYS A 86 -6.42 1.31 -8.73
CA LYS A 86 -6.95 1.63 -7.40
C LYS A 86 -5.86 2.13 -6.47
N ILE A 87 -4.69 1.48 -6.46
CA ILE A 87 -3.53 1.91 -5.66
C ILE A 87 -3.08 3.31 -6.10
N VAL A 88 -2.92 3.54 -7.41
CA VAL A 88 -2.56 4.85 -8.00
C VAL A 88 -3.57 5.92 -7.58
N SER A 89 -4.86 5.64 -7.69
CA SER A 89 -5.93 6.56 -7.27
C SER A 89 -5.83 6.91 -5.78
N ARG A 90 -5.59 5.93 -4.91
CA ARG A 90 -5.43 6.18 -3.47
C ARG A 90 -4.18 7.00 -3.17
N MET A 91 -3.05 6.72 -3.80
CA MET A 91 -1.86 7.55 -3.63
C MET A 91 -2.09 8.98 -4.14
N GLN A 92 -2.86 9.18 -5.20
CA GLN A 92 -3.23 10.52 -5.65
C GLN A 92 -4.16 11.21 -4.65
N GLU A 93 -5.09 10.49 -4.03
CA GLU A 93 -5.99 11.05 -3.02
C GLU A 93 -5.24 11.52 -1.75
N TYR A 94 -4.23 10.74 -1.31
CA TYR A 94 -3.51 11.00 -0.06
C TYR A 94 -2.21 11.83 -0.24
N PHE A 95 -1.55 11.72 -1.38
CA PHE A 95 -0.24 12.32 -1.68
C PHE A 95 -0.22 13.15 -2.98
N GLY A 96 -1.38 13.42 -3.58
CA GLY A 96 -1.52 14.32 -4.73
C GLY A 96 -1.60 15.78 -4.35
#